data_AF-A0A081R355-F1
#
_entry.id   AF-A0A081R355-F1
#
_cell.length_a   1.000
_cell.length_b   1.000
_cell.length_c   1.000
_cell.angle_alpha   90.00
_cell.angle_beta   90.00
_cell.angle_gamma   90.00
#
_symmetry.space_group_name_H-M   'P 1'
#
loop_
_entity.id
_entity.type
_entity.pdbx_description
1 polymer ?
#
loop_
_entity_poly.entity_id
_entity_poly.type
_entity_poly.pdbx_seq_one_letter_code
_entity_poly.pdbx_strand_id
1 'polypeptide(L)'
;MAFSLFNKGRCTITDDLFLEITWEDGRGPEDDRELLAIIDVLDHSLGYSQRISKNFPYLTFQQAELLFRELKQMYGQFQLKKVAIAHLEGKSVVTEGEVYASPFLITEDYENLLLPLIQSILTHSEFANYSYQEKREYFENQIYPVYKQSMGLSDSSLPLFPAEGEMAVLSQPNRPSHDLKAGGQITVAPPIAQKQSVSLKKIYLFLGGLGVLSVINIICVFFAFAQLSSQSEKVNFLYQEQKNTQLIISTKNEVDVFSRYFLPSYYSGKKENIVDFLSEGDAKFTKPKEGILQSVILEKLNYDSETQRYTVSYILSVKRGDKSSSVRLTFDVKASDSSKYGFVVETEPKESNYLKN
;
A
#
# COMPACT_ATOMS: atom_id res chain seq x y z
N MET A 1 0.06 -22.11 11.68
CA MET A 1 0.71 -21.20 12.64
C MET A 1 1.08 -19.95 11.86
N ALA A 2 0.41 -18.83 12.10
CA ALA A 2 0.73 -17.56 11.43
C ALA A 2 1.88 -16.90 12.18
N PHE A 3 3.03 -16.75 11.52
CA PHE A 3 4.14 -15.97 12.05
C PHE A 3 3.72 -14.50 11.98
N SER A 4 3.70 -13.80 13.11
CA SER A 4 3.51 -12.34 13.09
C SER A 4 4.77 -11.74 12.48
N LEU A 5 4.64 -11.27 11.23
CA LEU A 5 5.73 -10.65 10.46
C LEU A 5 6.10 -9.26 10.99
N PHE A 6 5.31 -8.73 11.93
CA PHE A 6 5.46 -7.39 12.47
C PHE A 6 6.04 -7.42 13.88
N ASN A 7 7.07 -6.60 14.11
CA ASN A 7 7.72 -6.49 15.40
C ASN A 7 6.84 -5.65 16.36
N LYS A 8 5.78 -6.27 16.89
CA LYS A 8 4.72 -5.62 17.71
C LYS A 8 5.21 -4.96 19.03
N GLY A 9 6.52 -4.92 19.33
CA GLY A 9 7.02 -4.60 20.66
C GLY A 9 8.02 -3.44 20.80
N ARG A 10 8.62 -2.91 19.73
CA ARG A 10 9.61 -1.82 19.84
C ARG A 10 9.53 -0.84 18.67
N CYS A 11 8.92 0.32 18.91
CA CYS A 11 9.02 1.46 17.99
C CYS A 11 10.47 1.95 17.93
N THR A 12 11.05 2.02 16.72
CA THR A 12 12.41 2.55 16.49
C THR A 12 12.40 3.89 15.77
N ILE A 13 11.23 4.50 15.61
CA ILE A 13 11.06 5.84 15.04
C ILE A 13 11.67 6.86 15.99
N THR A 14 12.42 7.81 15.44
CA THR A 14 13.11 8.87 16.19
C THR A 14 12.47 10.24 16.04
N ASP A 15 11.52 10.38 15.11
CA ASP A 15 10.71 11.59 14.91
C ASP A 15 9.91 11.91 16.17
N ASP A 16 9.81 13.20 16.50
CA ASP A 16 9.09 13.68 17.70
C ASP A 16 7.61 13.26 17.69
N LEU A 17 6.99 13.30 16.51
CA LEU A 17 5.64 12.84 16.24
C LEU A 17 5.63 11.84 15.07
N PHE A 18 4.82 10.80 15.20
CA PHE A 18 4.58 9.80 14.18
C PHE A 18 3.13 9.29 14.28
N LEU A 19 2.80 8.21 13.58
CA LEU A 19 1.44 7.72 13.46
C LEU A 19 1.31 6.29 14.00
N GLU A 20 0.20 6.01 14.66
CA GLU A 20 -0.27 4.66 14.93
C GLU A 20 -1.46 4.34 14.00
N ILE A 21 -1.36 3.23 13.26
CA ILE A 21 -2.38 2.78 12.33
C ILE A 21 -3.15 1.60 12.91
N THR A 22 -4.48 1.73 12.96
CA THR A 22 -5.39 0.64 13.29
C THR A 22 -6.22 0.26 12.07
N TRP A 23 -6.14 -1.03 11.70
CA TRP A 23 -6.87 -1.60 10.58
C TRP A 23 -8.31 -1.97 10.97
N GLU A 24 -9.18 -2.04 9.97
CA GLU A 24 -10.49 -2.67 10.15
C GLU A 24 -10.31 -4.16 10.49
N ASP A 25 -11.24 -4.71 11.26
CA ASP A 25 -11.16 -6.09 11.72
C ASP A 25 -11.09 -7.05 10.51
N GLY A 26 -10.03 -7.85 10.41
CA GLY A 26 -9.79 -8.78 9.30
C GLY A 26 -9.28 -8.14 7.99
N ARG A 27 -8.89 -6.86 8.00
CA ARG A 27 -8.27 -6.16 6.84
C ARG A 27 -6.84 -5.66 7.13
N GLY A 28 -6.20 -6.20 8.15
CA GLY A 28 -4.80 -5.91 8.43
C GLY A 28 -3.86 -6.66 7.48
N PRO A 29 -2.58 -6.30 7.41
CA PRO A 29 -1.60 -7.00 6.57
C PRO A 29 -1.32 -8.44 7.02
N GLU A 30 -1.78 -8.84 8.22
CA GLU A 30 -1.74 -10.24 8.66
C GLU A 30 -2.85 -11.09 7.98
N ASP A 31 -3.93 -10.45 7.50
CA ASP A 31 -5.12 -11.10 6.94
C ASP A 31 -5.29 -10.86 5.42
N ASP A 32 -4.74 -9.77 4.90
CA ASP A 32 -4.83 -9.37 3.48
C ASP A 32 -3.46 -9.50 2.78
N ARG A 33 -3.38 -10.46 1.84
CA ARG A 33 -2.17 -10.78 1.07
C ARG A 33 -1.79 -9.69 0.06
N GLU A 34 -2.79 -9.01 -0.51
CA GLU A 34 -2.52 -7.91 -1.46
C GLU A 34 -1.95 -6.72 -0.72
N LEU A 35 -2.50 -6.42 0.47
CA LEU A 35 -1.97 -5.39 1.35
C LEU A 35 -0.53 -5.69 1.80
N LEU A 36 -0.25 -6.95 2.16
CA LEU A 36 1.11 -7.37 2.53
C LEU A 36 2.09 -7.18 1.36
N ALA A 37 1.69 -7.56 0.14
CA ALA A 37 2.51 -7.35 -1.05
C ALA A 37 2.78 -5.86 -1.34
N ILE A 38 1.82 -4.97 -1.07
CA ILE A 38 2.02 -3.51 -1.18
C ILE A 38 3.10 -3.04 -0.20
N ILE A 39 3.03 -3.48 1.06
CA ILE A 39 4.02 -3.12 2.09
C ILE A 39 5.40 -3.65 1.72
N ASP A 40 5.49 -4.89 1.25
CA ASP A 40 6.76 -5.48 0.79
C ASP A 40 7.37 -4.64 -0.33
N VAL A 41 6.59 -4.27 -1.35
CA VAL A 41 7.11 -3.45 -2.47
C VAL A 41 7.63 -2.09 -1.96
N LEU A 42 6.89 -1.45 -1.05
CA LEU A 42 7.32 -0.19 -0.45
C LEU A 42 8.62 -0.35 0.34
N ASP A 43 8.75 -1.39 1.15
CA ASP A 43 9.95 -1.67 1.96
C ASP A 43 11.21 -1.95 1.16
N HIS A 44 11.06 -2.43 -0.06
CA HIS A 44 12.18 -2.62 -0.97
C HIS A 44 12.56 -1.35 -1.75
N SER A 45 11.61 -0.42 -1.91
CA SER A 45 11.89 0.91 -2.46
C SER A 45 12.52 1.84 -1.42
N LEU A 46 12.23 1.59 -0.14
CA LEU A 46 12.77 2.30 1.01
C LEU A 46 14.10 1.68 1.45
N GLY A 47 15.01 2.49 1.98
CA GLY A 47 16.23 1.96 2.60
C GLY A 47 15.90 1.04 3.79
N TYR A 48 16.80 0.10 4.12
CA TYR A 48 16.58 -0.88 5.22
C TYR A 48 16.13 -0.23 6.54
N SER A 49 16.65 0.95 6.88
CA SER A 49 16.29 1.70 8.09
C SER A 49 14.90 2.33 8.07
N GLN A 50 14.30 2.46 6.88
CA GLN A 50 13.03 3.15 6.62
C GLN A 50 11.90 2.19 6.23
N ARG A 51 12.07 0.88 6.44
CA ARG A 51 11.02 -0.11 6.19
C ARG A 51 9.81 0.09 7.10
N ILE A 52 8.62 0.11 6.49
CA ILE A 52 7.28 0.13 7.09
C ILE A 52 7.07 -1.11 7.97
N SER A 53 7.46 -2.31 7.51
CA SER A 53 7.27 -3.56 8.28
C SER A 53 7.97 -3.56 9.63
N LYS A 54 9.09 -2.84 9.76
CA LYS A 54 9.94 -2.84 10.97
C LYS A 54 9.24 -2.24 12.20
N ASN A 55 8.47 -1.17 11.99
CA ASN A 55 7.89 -0.38 13.08
C ASN A 55 6.37 -0.57 13.24
N PHE A 56 5.75 -1.41 12.43
CA PHE A 56 4.31 -1.59 12.41
C PHE A 56 3.74 -1.94 13.80
N PRO A 57 2.64 -1.29 14.24
CA PRO A 57 1.72 -0.42 13.49
C PRO A 57 2.14 1.07 13.40
N TYR A 58 3.38 1.41 13.77
CA TYR A 58 3.86 2.79 13.83
C TYR A 58 4.56 3.20 12.53
N LEU A 59 4.16 4.34 11.96
CA LEU A 59 4.74 4.90 10.74
C LEU A 59 5.11 6.37 10.91
N THR A 60 6.21 6.79 10.29
CA THR A 60 6.46 8.22 10.05
C THR A 60 5.41 8.79 9.10
N PHE A 61 5.28 10.12 9.06
CA PHE A 61 4.37 10.79 8.13
C PHE A 61 4.67 10.42 6.67
N GLN A 62 5.94 10.40 6.27
CA GLN A 62 6.34 9.97 4.93
C GLN A 62 5.90 8.54 4.60
N GLN A 63 6.15 7.59 5.50
CA GLN A 63 5.76 6.20 5.30
C GLN A 63 4.24 6.04 5.17
N ALA A 64 3.46 6.75 5.98
CA ALA A 64 2.01 6.72 5.90
C ALA A 64 1.49 7.31 4.58
N GLU A 65 2.02 8.45 4.14
CA GLU A 65 1.59 9.06 2.86
C GLU A 65 1.93 8.18 1.66
N LEU A 66 3.10 7.53 1.67
CA LEU A 66 3.45 6.53 0.66
C LEU A 66 2.45 5.37 0.68
N LEU A 67 2.20 4.79 1.86
CA LEU A 67 1.25 3.69 2.01
C LEU A 67 -0.15 4.08 1.53
N PHE A 68 -0.68 5.22 1.99
CA PHE A 68 -2.04 5.66 1.67
C PHE A 68 -2.22 5.94 0.19
N ARG A 69 -1.21 6.51 -0.47
CA ARG A 69 -1.22 6.67 -1.93
C ARG A 69 -1.29 5.32 -2.64
N GLU A 70 -0.54 4.32 -2.19
CA GLU A 70 -0.61 2.97 -2.78
C GLU A 70 -1.95 2.29 -2.52
N LEU A 71 -2.51 2.42 -1.31
CA LEU A 71 -3.84 1.90 -0.99
C LEU A 71 -4.92 2.54 -1.85
N LYS A 72 -4.87 3.85 -2.03
CA LYS A 72 -5.75 4.60 -2.94
C LYS A 72 -5.64 4.08 -4.37
N GLN A 73 -4.42 3.91 -4.88
CA GLN A 73 -4.21 3.44 -6.25
C GLN A 73 -4.71 2.01 -6.47
N MET A 74 -4.52 1.13 -5.47
CA MET A 74 -4.87 -0.28 -5.59
C MET A 74 -6.36 -0.56 -5.38
N TYR A 75 -6.96 0.06 -4.37
CA TYR A 75 -8.34 -0.23 -3.97
C TYR A 75 -9.34 0.84 -4.42
N GLY A 76 -8.87 1.99 -4.93
CA GLY A 76 -9.68 3.17 -5.27
C GLY A 76 -10.14 3.92 -4.02
N GLN A 77 -10.80 3.22 -3.11
CA GLN A 77 -11.18 3.70 -1.79
C GLN A 77 -10.76 2.68 -0.72
N PHE A 78 -10.20 3.17 0.38
CA PHE A 78 -9.74 2.33 1.49
C PHE A 78 -10.12 2.96 2.83
N GLN A 79 -10.54 2.16 3.80
CA GLN A 79 -10.89 2.62 5.14
C GLN A 79 -9.98 1.95 6.17
N LEU A 80 -9.37 2.77 7.01
CA LEU A 80 -8.71 2.37 8.24
C LEU A 80 -9.64 2.63 9.41
N LYS A 81 -9.57 1.76 10.42
CA LYS A 81 -10.35 1.92 11.65
C LYS A 81 -9.96 3.19 12.39
N LYS A 82 -8.65 3.46 12.50
CA LYS A 82 -8.12 4.67 13.15
C LYS A 82 -6.72 5.00 12.64
N VAL A 83 -6.45 6.29 12.49
CA VAL A 83 -5.08 6.83 12.34
C VAL A 83 -4.89 7.88 13.43
N ALA A 84 -3.91 7.68 14.31
CA ALA A 84 -3.66 8.55 15.46
C ALA A 84 -2.25 9.15 15.41
N ILE A 85 -2.11 10.42 15.80
CA ILE A 85 -0.80 10.96 16.16
C ILE A 85 -0.29 10.23 17.41
N ALA A 86 1.01 9.96 17.42
CA ALA A 86 1.70 9.24 18.46
C ALA A 86 3.05 9.90 18.73
N HIS A 87 3.51 9.78 19.98
CA HIS A 87 4.86 10.18 20.38
C HIS A 87 5.47 9.14 21.32
N LEU A 88 6.77 9.27 21.59
CA LEU A 88 7.47 8.44 22.57
C LEU A 88 7.54 9.16 23.93
N GLU A 89 6.96 8.54 24.96
CA GLU A 89 7.20 8.92 26.35
C GLU A 89 8.15 7.88 26.98
N GLY A 90 9.43 8.24 27.02
CA GLY A 90 10.50 7.34 27.45
C GLY A 90 10.73 6.19 26.46
N LYS A 91 10.12 5.03 26.70
CA LYS A 91 10.19 3.84 25.82
C LYS A 91 8.82 3.35 25.37
N SER A 92 7.76 4.03 25.78
CA SER A 92 6.38 3.66 25.48
C SER A 92 5.83 4.60 24.41
N VAL A 93 5.08 4.07 23.47
CA VAL A 93 4.32 4.87 22.52
C VAL A 93 3.04 5.34 23.21
N VAL A 94 2.73 6.63 23.11
CA VAL A 94 1.54 7.25 23.68
C VAL A 94 0.73 7.90 22.56
N THR A 95 -0.57 7.63 22.54
CA THR A 95 -1.57 8.25 21.65
C THR A 95 -2.70 8.92 22.43
N GLU A 96 -2.66 8.88 23.77
CA GLU A 96 -3.67 9.50 24.62
C GLU A 96 -3.50 11.02 24.61
N GLY A 97 -4.60 11.74 24.41
CA GLY A 97 -4.59 13.21 24.27
C GLY A 97 -4.18 13.72 22.89
N GLU A 98 -3.66 12.86 22.03
CA GLU A 98 -3.25 13.19 20.66
C GLU A 98 -4.44 13.18 19.69
N VAL A 99 -4.33 13.98 18.61
CA VAL A 99 -5.36 13.99 17.57
C VAL A 99 -5.36 12.67 16.80
N TYR A 100 -6.55 12.21 16.43
CA TYR A 100 -6.73 11.02 15.61
C TYR A 100 -7.95 11.18 14.71
N ALA A 101 -8.05 10.38 13.66
CA ALA A 101 -9.25 10.27 12.82
C ALA A 101 -9.73 8.81 12.79
N SER A 102 -11.05 8.63 12.96
CA SER A 102 -11.71 7.32 13.09
C SER A 102 -13.19 7.44 12.70
N PRO A 103 -13.66 6.77 11.63
CA PRO A 103 -12.85 6.04 10.67
C PRO A 103 -11.94 6.99 9.87
N PHE A 104 -10.84 6.48 9.35
CA PHE A 104 -9.97 7.23 8.44
C PHE A 104 -10.21 6.75 7.01
N LEU A 105 -10.71 7.65 6.17
CA LEU A 105 -11.11 7.35 4.80
C LEU A 105 -10.05 7.85 3.80
N ILE A 106 -9.57 6.93 2.97
CA ILE A 106 -8.71 7.21 1.83
C ILE A 106 -9.58 7.10 0.58
N THR A 107 -10.04 8.23 0.07
CA THR A 107 -10.94 8.33 -1.09
C THR A 107 -10.20 8.81 -2.34
N GLU A 108 -10.90 8.88 -3.48
CA GLU A 108 -10.33 9.35 -4.74
C GLU A 108 -9.81 10.80 -4.67
N ASP A 109 -10.37 11.62 -3.78
CA ASP A 109 -9.99 13.00 -3.48
C ASP A 109 -9.03 13.12 -2.30
N TYR A 110 -8.52 12.01 -1.73
CA TYR A 110 -7.49 12.07 -0.70
C TYR A 110 -6.25 12.80 -1.25
N GLU A 111 -5.87 13.90 -0.58
CA GLU A 111 -4.69 14.70 -0.92
C GLU A 111 -3.52 14.45 0.04
N ASN A 112 -3.79 14.55 1.34
CA ASN A 112 -2.80 14.35 2.40
C ASN A 112 -3.48 14.05 3.74
N LEU A 113 -2.69 13.52 4.68
CA LEU A 113 -3.11 13.06 6.00
C LEU A 113 -3.58 14.21 6.90
N LEU A 114 -3.03 15.42 6.72
CA LEU A 114 -3.32 16.55 7.60
C LEU A 114 -4.80 16.93 7.52
N LEU A 115 -5.42 16.86 6.34
CA LEU A 115 -6.82 17.25 6.14
C LEU A 115 -7.80 16.42 7.00
N PRO A 116 -7.80 15.07 6.96
CA PRO A 116 -8.64 14.28 7.87
C PRO A 116 -8.37 14.53 9.36
N LEU A 117 -7.11 14.79 9.76
CA LEU A 117 -6.76 15.06 11.16
C LEU A 117 -7.27 16.44 11.62
N ILE A 118 -7.12 17.46 10.78
CA ILE A 118 -7.69 18.80 11.02
C ILE A 118 -9.21 18.70 11.12
N GLN A 119 -9.84 17.96 10.21
CA GLN A 119 -11.28 17.75 10.25
C GLN A 119 -11.70 17.10 11.57
N SER A 120 -10.99 16.06 12.01
CA SER A 120 -11.29 15.37 13.26
C SER A 120 -11.16 16.27 14.49
N ILE A 121 -10.04 16.99 14.65
CA ILE A 121 -9.83 17.85 15.84
C ILE A 121 -10.89 18.95 15.97
N LEU A 122 -11.41 19.43 14.84
CA LEU A 122 -12.40 20.49 14.78
C LEU A 122 -13.83 19.99 14.97
N THR A 123 -14.13 18.74 14.60
CA THR A 123 -15.51 18.24 14.56
C THR A 123 -15.85 17.18 15.61
N HIS A 124 -14.88 16.40 16.07
CA HIS A 124 -15.13 15.33 17.04
C HIS A 124 -15.32 15.88 18.44
N SER A 125 -16.32 15.36 19.16
CA SER A 125 -16.69 15.82 20.49
C SER A 125 -15.61 15.61 21.55
N GLU A 126 -14.70 14.67 21.36
CA GLU A 126 -13.58 14.38 22.26
C GLU A 126 -12.60 15.55 22.37
N PHE A 127 -12.52 16.37 21.32
CA PHE A 127 -11.69 17.57 21.30
C PHE A 127 -12.50 18.84 21.62
N ALA A 128 -13.77 18.73 22.04
CA ALA A 128 -14.62 19.89 22.29
C ALA A 128 -14.15 20.76 23.48
N ASN A 129 -13.36 20.17 24.39
CA ASN A 129 -12.83 20.87 25.56
C ASN A 129 -11.66 21.81 25.24
N TYR A 130 -11.07 21.71 24.04
CA TYR A 130 -10.01 22.61 23.58
C TYR A 130 -10.61 23.77 22.79
N SER A 131 -10.10 24.97 23.03
CA SER A 131 -10.44 26.16 22.24
C SER A 131 -9.96 26.01 20.80
N TYR A 132 -10.56 26.77 19.89
CA TYR A 132 -10.13 26.83 18.49
C TYR A 132 -8.65 27.24 18.36
N GLN A 133 -8.20 28.21 19.18
CA GLN A 133 -6.82 28.67 19.19
C GLN A 133 -5.84 27.58 19.62
N GLU A 134 -6.14 26.82 20.68
CA GLU A 134 -5.28 25.70 21.14
C GLU A 134 -5.15 24.63 20.05
N LYS A 135 -6.25 24.27 19.38
CA LYS A 135 -6.24 23.30 18.27
C LYS A 135 -5.36 23.77 17.11
N ARG A 136 -5.49 25.04 16.75
CA ARG A 136 -4.71 25.66 15.68
C ARG A 136 -3.22 25.68 16.02
N GLU A 137 -2.87 26.16 17.21
CA GLU A 137 -1.48 26.24 17.68
C GLU A 137 -0.84 24.86 17.79
N TYR A 138 -1.59 23.84 18.19
CA TYR A 138 -1.12 22.45 18.19
C TYR A 138 -0.72 21.97 16.79
N PHE A 139 -1.51 22.26 15.75
CA PHE A 139 -1.14 21.93 14.38
C PHE A 139 0.03 22.78 13.87
N GLU A 140 -0.02 24.11 14.02
CA GLU A 140 0.99 25.03 13.50
C GLU A 140 2.37 24.84 14.17
N ASN A 141 2.39 24.55 15.48
CA ASN A 141 3.63 24.49 16.26
C ASN A 141 4.16 23.07 16.46
N GLN A 142 3.33 22.03 16.38
CA GLN A 142 3.76 20.65 16.66
C GLN A 142 3.65 19.75 15.43
N ILE A 143 2.46 19.61 14.83
CA ILE A 143 2.25 18.65 13.74
C ILE A 143 2.92 19.11 12.44
N TYR A 144 2.67 20.35 12.01
CA TYR A 144 3.15 20.87 10.73
C TYR A 144 4.68 20.84 10.59
N PRO A 145 5.48 21.25 11.59
CA PRO A 145 6.93 21.16 11.50
C PRO A 145 7.43 19.74 11.27
N VAL A 146 6.89 18.75 12.01
CA VAL A 146 7.31 17.35 11.91
C VAL A 146 6.84 16.74 10.59
N TYR A 147 5.60 16.99 10.17
CA TYR A 147 5.09 16.55 8.87
C TYR A 147 5.92 17.10 7.71
N LYS A 148 6.21 18.41 7.74
CA LYS A 148 7.05 19.09 6.74
C LYS A 148 8.44 18.48 6.66
N GLN A 149 9.07 18.25 7.81
CA GLN A 149 10.41 17.65 7.88
C GLN A 149 10.40 16.22 7.33
N SER A 150 9.43 15.40 7.73
CA SER A 150 9.29 14.01 7.27
C SER A 150 9.08 13.94 5.76
N MET A 151 8.28 14.84 5.20
CA MET A 151 7.96 14.88 3.76
C MET A 151 8.98 15.65 2.91
N GLY A 152 9.91 16.40 3.52
CA GLY A 152 10.86 17.26 2.80
C GLY A 152 10.20 18.45 2.08
N LEU A 153 9.11 18.99 2.64
CA LEU A 153 8.28 20.03 2.01
C LEU A 153 8.70 21.45 2.38
N SER A 154 8.24 22.44 1.60
CA SER A 154 8.29 23.87 1.94
C SER A 154 7.00 24.32 2.61
N ASP A 155 7.01 25.48 3.28
CA ASP A 155 5.84 26.00 4.02
C ASP A 155 4.62 26.25 3.13
N SER A 156 4.84 26.58 1.85
CA SER A 156 3.77 26.80 0.87
C SER A 156 3.00 25.53 0.48
N SER A 157 3.49 24.35 0.85
CA SER A 157 2.87 23.06 0.52
C SER A 157 1.98 22.52 1.64
N LEU A 158 1.91 23.21 2.78
CA LEU A 158 1.08 22.81 3.90
C LEU A 158 -0.36 23.35 3.73
N PRO A 159 -1.39 22.56 4.09
CA PRO A 159 -2.75 23.08 4.13
C PRO A 159 -2.90 24.16 5.19
N LEU A 160 -3.71 25.16 4.91
CA LEU A 160 -4.06 26.18 5.89
C LEU A 160 -4.98 25.57 6.95
N PHE A 161 -4.74 25.91 8.22
CA PHE A 161 -5.70 25.58 9.26
C PHE A 161 -6.97 26.43 9.06
N PRO A 162 -8.16 25.82 8.92
CA PRO A 162 -9.40 26.52 8.56
C PRO A 162 -9.74 27.63 9.55
N ALA A 163 -10.29 28.75 9.11
CA ALA A 163 -10.74 29.81 10.01
C ALA A 163 -11.93 29.36 10.86
N GLU A 164 -12.10 29.98 12.02
CA GLU A 164 -13.23 29.68 12.92
C GLU A 164 -14.57 29.92 12.19
N GLY A 165 -15.34 28.84 11.99
CA GLY A 165 -16.64 28.87 11.30
C GLY A 165 -16.67 28.43 9.83
N GLU A 166 -15.52 28.21 9.16
CA GLU A 166 -15.48 27.74 7.75
C GLU A 166 -15.91 26.26 7.57
N MET A 167 -15.98 25.51 8.66
CA MET A 167 -16.19 24.05 8.70
C MET A 167 -17.60 23.57 8.32
N ALA A 168 -18.57 24.48 8.15
CA ALA A 168 -19.92 24.14 7.69
C ALA A 168 -19.95 23.59 6.25
N VAL A 169 -18.87 23.78 5.48
CA VAL A 169 -18.80 23.38 4.06
C VAL A 169 -18.12 22.02 3.85
N LEU A 170 -17.28 21.55 4.78
CA LEU A 170 -16.56 20.28 4.64
C LEU A 170 -17.36 19.03 5.09
N SER A 171 -18.55 19.24 5.67
CA SER A 171 -19.30 18.20 6.38
C SER A 171 -20.42 17.53 5.56
N GLN A 172 -20.50 17.71 4.24
CA GLN A 172 -21.55 17.08 3.43
C GLN A 172 -21.00 16.20 2.31
N PRO A 173 -21.16 14.86 2.39
CA PRO A 173 -21.24 14.04 1.21
C PRO A 173 -22.52 14.44 0.48
N ASN A 174 -22.38 14.99 -0.74
CA ASN A 174 -23.51 15.37 -1.60
C ASN A 174 -24.49 14.20 -1.77
N ARG A 175 -25.61 14.24 -1.03
CA ARG A 175 -26.85 13.54 -1.35
C ARG A 175 -27.93 14.61 -1.56
N PRO A 176 -28.50 14.75 -2.76
CA PRO A 176 -29.69 15.58 -2.93
C PRO A 176 -30.88 14.81 -2.34
N SER A 177 -31.28 15.19 -1.13
CA SER A 177 -32.56 14.78 -0.55
C SER A 177 -33.55 15.92 -0.73
N HIS A 178 -34.56 15.65 -1.56
CA HIS A 178 -35.86 16.30 -1.53
C HIS A 178 -36.38 16.42 -0.09
N ASP A 179 -36.81 17.60 0.35
CA ASP A 179 -38.25 17.85 0.54
C ASP A 179 -38.60 19.27 1.04
N LEU A 180 -39.69 19.75 0.44
CA LEU A 180 -40.76 20.64 0.91
C LEU A 180 -40.49 21.77 1.92
N LYS A 181 -40.86 22.99 1.49
CA LYS A 181 -41.53 23.97 2.36
C LYS A 181 -42.97 24.19 1.92
N ALA A 182 -43.88 23.80 2.80
CA ALA A 182 -45.28 24.23 2.82
C ALA A 182 -45.39 25.62 3.46
N GLY A 183 -46.32 26.44 2.97
CA GLY A 183 -46.79 27.64 3.68
C GLY A 183 -47.46 28.68 2.77
N GLY A 184 -48.80 28.70 2.75
CA GLY A 184 -49.59 29.86 2.32
C GLY A 184 -50.84 29.57 1.48
N GLN A 185 -52.01 29.36 2.10
CA GLN A 185 -53.34 29.68 1.52
C GLN A 185 -53.45 31.22 1.40
N ILE A 186 -54.23 31.87 0.53
CA ILE A 186 -55.66 31.78 0.15
C ILE A 186 -55.76 32.57 -1.19
N THR A 187 -56.61 32.31 -2.20
CA THR A 187 -58.06 32.57 -2.29
C THR A 187 -58.55 32.23 -3.73
N VAL A 188 -59.84 31.91 -3.86
CA VAL A 188 -60.53 31.35 -5.04
C VAL A 188 -61.08 32.41 -6.00
N ALA A 189 -60.98 32.18 -7.33
CA ALA A 189 -61.99 32.52 -8.36
C ALA A 189 -61.64 31.90 -9.76
N PRO A 190 -62.57 31.26 -10.51
CA PRO A 190 -62.37 30.81 -11.90
C PRO A 190 -63.20 31.66 -12.91
N PRO A 191 -63.24 31.36 -14.23
CA PRO A 191 -62.16 31.19 -15.22
C PRO A 191 -62.39 32.07 -16.48
N ILE A 192 -61.37 32.28 -17.33
CA ILE A 192 -61.61 32.55 -18.77
C ILE A 192 -60.79 31.56 -19.59
N ALA A 193 -61.52 30.69 -20.28
CA ALA A 193 -61.01 29.73 -21.22
C ALA A 193 -60.48 30.43 -22.47
N GLN A 194 -59.24 30.14 -22.85
CA GLN A 194 -58.79 30.30 -24.24
C GLN A 194 -58.21 28.96 -24.72
N LYS A 195 -58.99 28.28 -25.55
CA LYS A 195 -58.62 27.05 -26.27
C LYS A 195 -57.39 27.32 -27.12
N GLN A 196 -56.26 26.70 -26.77
CA GLN A 196 -55.17 26.47 -27.70
C GLN A 196 -55.01 24.96 -27.87
N SER A 197 -55.53 24.44 -28.99
CA SER A 197 -55.41 23.03 -29.33
C SER A 197 -53.95 22.72 -29.71
N VAL A 198 -53.16 22.29 -28.73
CA VAL A 198 -51.82 21.76 -29.00
C VAL A 198 -51.97 20.36 -29.56
N SER A 199 -51.55 20.17 -30.81
CA SER A 199 -51.60 18.88 -31.50
C SER A 199 -50.77 17.83 -30.75
N LEU A 200 -51.44 16.85 -30.12
CA LEU A 200 -50.81 15.75 -29.37
C LEU A 200 -49.79 14.96 -30.21
N LYS A 201 -49.93 14.92 -31.54
CA LYS A 201 -48.94 14.32 -32.45
C LYS A 201 -47.58 15.02 -32.39
N LYS A 202 -47.54 16.33 -32.18
CA LYS A 202 -46.27 17.07 -32.04
C LYS A 202 -45.61 16.83 -30.68
N ILE A 203 -46.40 16.59 -29.63
CA ILE A 203 -45.89 16.27 -28.29
C ILE A 203 -45.32 14.85 -28.24
N TYR A 204 -45.98 13.84 -28.82
CA TYR A 204 -45.44 12.48 -28.90
C TYR A 204 -44.17 12.38 -29.79
N LEU A 205 -44.06 13.21 -30.83
CA LEU A 205 -42.85 13.27 -31.65
C LEU A 205 -41.66 13.87 -30.87
N PHE A 206 -41.90 14.91 -30.06
CA PHE A 206 -40.89 15.49 -29.17
C PHE A 206 -40.52 14.56 -28.01
N LEU A 207 -41.49 13.84 -27.43
CA LEU A 207 -41.26 12.90 -26.31
C LEU A 207 -40.55 11.61 -26.77
N GLY A 208 -40.85 11.12 -27.97
CA GLY A 208 -40.14 10.00 -28.60
C GLY A 208 -38.70 10.36 -28.97
N GLY A 209 -38.45 11.59 -29.46
CA GLY A 209 -37.10 12.09 -29.73
C GLY A 209 -36.23 12.21 -28.47
N LEU A 210 -36.77 12.74 -27.36
CA LEU A 210 -36.06 12.82 -26.09
C LEU A 210 -35.77 11.44 -25.45
N GLY A 211 -36.70 10.49 -25.61
CA GLY A 211 -36.52 9.12 -25.12
C GLY A 211 -35.35 8.42 -25.82
N VAL A 212 -35.28 8.51 -27.15
CA VAL A 212 -34.18 7.92 -27.94
C VAL A 212 -32.83 8.58 -27.60
N LEU A 213 -32.80 9.90 -27.43
CA LEU A 213 -31.57 10.62 -27.05
C LEU A 213 -31.06 10.22 -25.66
N SER A 214 -31.97 9.98 -24.72
CA SER A 214 -31.62 9.51 -23.36
C SER A 214 -31.06 8.09 -23.38
N VAL A 215 -31.64 7.18 -24.16
CA VAL A 215 -31.14 5.79 -24.30
C VAL A 215 -29.76 5.76 -24.95
N ILE A 216 -29.52 6.58 -25.98
CA ILE A 216 -28.20 6.70 -26.61
C ILE A 216 -27.15 7.21 -25.61
N ASN A 217 -27.48 8.22 -24.80
CA ASN A 217 -26.57 8.72 -23.76
C ASN A 217 -26.23 7.64 -22.73
N ILE A 218 -27.22 6.86 -22.26
CA ILE A 218 -26.98 5.78 -21.30
C ILE A 218 -26.08 4.69 -21.90
N ILE A 219 -26.28 4.32 -23.18
CA ILE A 219 -25.42 3.34 -23.87
C ILE A 219 -23.99 3.88 -24.02
N CYS A 220 -23.81 5.16 -24.37
CA CYS A 220 -22.49 5.78 -24.47
C CYS A 220 -21.78 5.85 -23.10
N VAL A 221 -22.51 6.21 -22.03
CA VAL A 221 -21.97 6.22 -20.67
C VAL A 221 -21.59 4.81 -20.22
N PHE A 222 -22.42 3.80 -20.51
CA PHE A 222 -22.10 2.41 -20.20
C PHE A 222 -20.87 1.92 -20.97
N PHE A 223 -20.75 2.26 -22.25
CA PHE A 223 -19.57 1.92 -23.05
C PHE A 223 -18.30 2.63 -22.56
N ALA A 224 -18.40 3.92 -22.21
CA ALA A 224 -17.31 4.69 -21.63
C ALA A 224 -16.88 4.10 -20.28
N PHE A 225 -17.83 3.70 -19.43
CA PHE A 225 -17.55 3.07 -18.15
C PHE A 225 -16.92 1.68 -18.30
N ALA A 226 -17.43 0.84 -19.21
CA ALA A 226 -16.84 -0.47 -19.49
C ALA A 226 -15.41 -0.34 -20.07
N GLN A 227 -15.19 0.65 -20.94
CA GLN A 227 -13.88 0.95 -21.49
C GLN A 227 -12.92 1.50 -20.41
N LEU A 228 -13.40 2.36 -19.52
CA LEU A 228 -12.63 2.89 -18.39
C LEU A 228 -12.27 1.78 -17.39
N SER A 229 -13.20 0.86 -17.09
CA SER A 229 -12.96 -0.30 -16.24
C SER A 229 -11.87 -1.21 -16.82
N SER A 230 -11.95 -1.55 -18.11
CA SER A 230 -10.93 -2.36 -18.78
C SER A 230 -9.57 -1.65 -18.87
N GLN A 231 -9.57 -0.32 -19.03
CA GLN A 231 -8.33 0.45 -18.98
C GLN A 231 -7.73 0.48 -17.57
N SER A 232 -8.55 0.63 -16.54
CA SER A 232 -8.12 0.57 -15.13
C SER A 232 -7.51 -0.79 -14.79
N GLU A 233 -8.15 -1.89 -15.19
CA GLU A 233 -7.60 -3.25 -15.01
C GLU A 233 -6.25 -3.43 -15.72
N LYS A 234 -6.11 -2.93 -16.95
CA LYS A 234 -4.84 -2.99 -17.70
C LYS A 234 -3.76 -2.13 -17.05
N VAL A 235 -4.11 -0.93 -16.57
CA VAL A 235 -3.19 -0.05 -15.85
C VAL A 235 -2.74 -0.72 -14.56
N ASN A 236 -3.66 -1.30 -13.79
CA ASN A 236 -3.34 -2.03 -12.56
C ASN A 236 -2.48 -3.26 -12.84
N PHE A 237 -2.78 -4.04 -13.87
CA PHE A 237 -1.96 -5.17 -14.29
C PHE A 237 -0.54 -4.73 -14.67
N LEU A 238 -0.40 -3.72 -15.53
CA LEU A 238 0.90 -3.18 -15.94
C LEU A 238 1.67 -2.58 -14.77
N TYR A 239 0.97 -1.92 -13.84
CA TYR A 239 1.54 -1.38 -12.63
C TYR A 239 2.06 -2.48 -11.69
N GLN A 240 1.30 -3.56 -11.53
CA GLN A 240 1.74 -4.74 -10.77
C GLN A 240 2.93 -5.44 -11.42
N GLU A 241 2.92 -5.59 -12.73
CA GLU A 241 4.06 -6.13 -13.49
C GLU A 241 5.30 -5.24 -13.35
N GLN A 242 5.12 -3.92 -13.41
CA GLN A 242 6.18 -2.94 -13.18
C GLN A 242 6.74 -3.03 -11.76
N LYS A 243 5.90 -3.16 -10.73
CA LYS A 243 6.31 -3.30 -9.32
C LYS A 243 7.10 -4.58 -9.07
N ASN A 244 6.61 -5.72 -9.56
CA ASN A 244 7.34 -6.99 -9.46
C ASN A 244 8.70 -6.90 -10.16
N THR A 245 8.76 -6.22 -11.31
CA THR A 245 10.01 -5.96 -12.01
C THR A 245 10.94 -5.06 -11.20
N GLN A 246 10.43 -3.99 -10.59
CA GLN A 246 11.21 -3.06 -9.77
C GLN A 246 11.76 -3.74 -8.51
N LEU A 247 10.94 -4.58 -7.86
CA LEU A 247 11.33 -5.40 -6.71
C LEU A 247 12.45 -6.38 -7.06
N ILE A 248 12.31 -7.09 -8.19
CA ILE A 248 13.38 -7.95 -8.70
C ILE A 248 14.63 -7.12 -8.96
N ILE A 249 14.53 -5.95 -9.58
CA ILE A 249 15.68 -5.09 -9.88
C ILE A 249 16.39 -4.62 -8.59
N SER A 250 15.64 -4.17 -7.57
CA SER A 250 16.22 -3.63 -6.34
C SER A 250 16.92 -4.71 -5.51
N THR A 251 16.32 -5.90 -5.42
CA THR A 251 16.84 -7.01 -4.60
C THR A 251 17.77 -7.97 -5.32
N LYS A 252 17.81 -7.92 -6.67
CA LYS A 252 18.63 -8.83 -7.49
C LYS A 252 20.08 -8.87 -7.04
N ASN A 253 20.66 -7.73 -6.76
CA ASN A 253 22.07 -7.65 -6.39
C ASN A 253 22.32 -8.25 -5.00
N GLU A 254 21.44 -8.01 -4.03
CA GLU A 254 21.57 -8.57 -2.68
C GLU A 254 21.43 -10.09 -2.69
N VAL A 255 20.41 -10.60 -3.39
CA VAL A 255 20.17 -12.04 -3.53
C VAL A 255 21.30 -12.71 -4.32
N ASP A 256 21.84 -12.07 -5.36
CA ASP A 256 23.00 -12.58 -6.11
C ASP A 256 24.25 -12.65 -5.24
N VAL A 257 24.54 -11.61 -4.47
CA VAL A 257 25.67 -11.58 -3.53
C VAL A 257 25.52 -12.69 -2.50
N PHE A 258 24.38 -12.77 -1.81
CA PHE A 258 24.12 -13.83 -0.83
C PHE A 258 24.33 -15.23 -1.44
N SER A 259 23.75 -15.47 -2.62
CA SER A 259 23.86 -16.75 -3.31
C SER A 259 25.31 -17.09 -3.65
N ARG A 260 26.11 -16.11 -4.10
CA ARG A 260 27.54 -16.30 -4.41
C ARG A 260 28.39 -16.57 -3.17
N TYR A 261 27.95 -16.19 -1.97
CA TYR A 261 28.57 -16.62 -0.71
C TYR A 261 28.14 -18.03 -0.29
N PHE A 262 26.88 -18.40 -0.54
CA PHE A 262 26.37 -19.73 -0.26
C PHE A 262 27.01 -20.81 -1.16
N LEU A 263 27.14 -20.54 -2.47
CA LEU A 263 27.52 -21.55 -3.46
C LEU A 263 28.89 -22.21 -3.21
N PRO A 264 29.99 -21.49 -2.90
CA PRO A 264 31.26 -22.10 -2.54
C PRO A 264 31.17 -22.99 -1.30
N SER A 265 30.38 -22.56 -0.31
CA SER A 265 30.13 -23.34 0.91
C SER A 265 29.36 -24.62 0.59
N TYR A 266 28.36 -24.54 -0.31
CA TYR A 266 27.58 -25.69 -0.77
C TYR A 266 28.40 -26.71 -1.55
N TYR A 267 29.35 -26.26 -2.39
CA TYR A 267 30.25 -27.14 -3.14
C TYR A 267 31.51 -27.57 -2.37
N SER A 268 31.67 -27.14 -1.12
CA SER A 268 32.80 -27.53 -0.26
C SER A 268 32.73 -28.98 0.25
N GLY A 269 31.59 -29.66 0.09
CA GLY A 269 31.32 -30.99 0.63
C GLY A 269 31.11 -31.04 2.15
N LYS A 270 31.18 -29.91 2.85
CA LYS A 270 31.16 -29.81 4.32
C LYS A 270 29.87 -29.20 4.83
N LYS A 271 29.14 -29.91 5.69
CA LYS A 271 27.80 -29.51 6.16
C LYS A 271 27.88 -28.30 7.08
N GLU A 272 28.91 -28.24 7.90
CA GLU A 272 29.22 -27.15 8.82
C GLU A 272 29.36 -25.79 8.12
N ASN A 273 29.79 -25.76 6.85
CA ASN A 273 29.98 -24.53 6.09
C ASN A 273 28.67 -23.92 5.59
N ILE A 274 27.59 -24.71 5.51
CA ILE A 274 26.31 -24.23 4.98
C ILE A 274 25.27 -23.94 6.07
N VAL A 275 25.49 -24.31 7.32
CA VAL A 275 24.48 -24.19 8.39
C VAL A 275 23.94 -22.75 8.53
N ASP A 276 24.82 -21.75 8.51
CA ASP A 276 24.46 -20.33 8.62
C ASP A 276 23.61 -19.80 7.43
N PHE A 277 23.51 -20.56 6.33
CA PHE A 277 22.79 -20.18 5.12
C PHE A 277 21.42 -20.84 5.01
N LEU A 278 21.12 -21.86 5.83
CA LEU A 278 19.90 -22.67 5.68
C LEU A 278 18.81 -22.22 6.66
N SER A 279 17.57 -22.22 6.20
CA SER A 279 16.41 -22.10 7.09
C SER A 279 16.26 -23.32 8.00
N GLU A 280 15.56 -23.14 9.13
CA GLU A 280 15.28 -24.22 10.09
C GLU A 280 14.25 -25.25 9.59
N GLY A 281 13.62 -24.98 8.44
CA GLY A 281 12.65 -25.84 7.77
C GLY A 281 13.31 -26.99 7.00
N ASP A 282 12.83 -27.24 5.79
CA ASP A 282 13.30 -28.35 4.95
C ASP A 282 14.77 -28.18 4.51
N ALA A 283 15.21 -26.94 4.31
CA ALA A 283 16.58 -26.64 3.89
C ALA A 283 17.64 -27.16 4.86
N LYS A 284 17.34 -27.30 6.15
CA LYS A 284 18.31 -27.80 7.16
C LYS A 284 18.86 -29.18 6.81
N PHE A 285 18.13 -29.98 6.03
CA PHE A 285 18.55 -31.32 5.62
C PHE A 285 19.38 -31.34 4.33
N THR A 286 19.58 -30.18 3.68
CA THR A 286 20.37 -30.03 2.45
C THR A 286 21.74 -30.66 2.60
N LYS A 287 22.12 -31.55 1.68
CA LYS A 287 23.45 -32.16 1.67
C LYS A 287 24.38 -31.36 0.75
N PRO A 288 25.52 -30.86 1.25
CA PRO A 288 26.50 -30.19 0.39
C PRO A 288 27.03 -31.18 -0.64
N LYS A 289 27.46 -30.64 -1.79
CA LYS A 289 28.12 -31.42 -2.85
C LYS A 289 29.61 -31.15 -2.82
N GLU A 290 30.38 -32.06 -3.38
CA GLU A 290 31.82 -31.86 -3.56
C GLU A 290 32.12 -31.36 -4.98
N GLY A 291 32.94 -30.31 -5.07
CA GLY A 291 33.44 -29.78 -6.33
C GLY A 291 34.11 -28.42 -6.17
N ILE A 292 34.92 -28.04 -7.15
CA ILE A 292 35.53 -26.71 -7.20
C ILE A 292 34.72 -25.86 -8.19
N LEU A 293 34.12 -24.77 -7.70
CA LEU A 293 33.46 -23.80 -8.57
C LEU A 293 34.50 -23.00 -9.36
N GLN A 294 34.41 -23.06 -10.68
CA GLN A 294 35.26 -22.30 -11.61
C GLN A 294 34.53 -21.07 -12.15
N SER A 295 33.21 -21.11 -12.26
CA SER A 295 32.38 -20.00 -12.72
C SER A 295 30.99 -20.06 -12.10
N VAL A 296 30.43 -18.89 -11.81
CA VAL A 296 29.10 -18.70 -11.23
C VAL A 296 28.40 -17.56 -11.98
N ILE A 297 27.36 -17.90 -12.74
CA ILE A 297 26.60 -16.95 -13.56
C ILE A 297 25.13 -17.03 -13.16
N LEU A 298 24.56 -15.91 -12.73
CA LEU A 298 23.13 -15.80 -12.48
C LEU A 298 22.37 -15.88 -13.81
N GLU A 299 21.52 -16.90 -13.95
CA GLU A 299 20.70 -17.11 -15.14
C GLU A 299 19.32 -16.48 -14.98
N LYS A 300 18.65 -16.77 -13.85
CA LYS A 300 17.29 -16.32 -13.60
C LYS A 300 17.09 -15.99 -12.12
N LEU A 301 16.30 -14.96 -11.87
CA LEU A 301 15.78 -14.60 -10.56
C LEU A 301 14.30 -14.28 -10.75
N ASN A 302 13.43 -14.99 -10.05
CA ASN A 302 12.01 -14.66 -9.96
C ASN A 302 11.65 -14.44 -8.50
N TYR A 303 10.71 -13.54 -8.26
CA TYR A 303 10.09 -13.36 -6.95
C TYR A 303 8.66 -13.89 -7.00
N ASP A 304 8.32 -14.73 -6.03
CA ASP A 304 6.95 -15.17 -5.76
C ASP A 304 6.42 -14.37 -4.57
N SER A 305 5.47 -13.47 -4.84
CA SER A 305 4.84 -12.62 -3.83
C SER A 305 3.94 -13.38 -2.86
N GLU A 306 3.40 -14.55 -3.25
CA GLU A 306 2.55 -15.34 -2.36
C GLU A 306 3.37 -16.03 -1.27
N THR A 307 4.54 -16.53 -1.63
CA THR A 307 5.43 -17.23 -0.70
C THR A 307 6.53 -16.34 -0.11
N GLN A 308 6.67 -15.11 -0.63
CA GLN A 308 7.76 -14.16 -0.35
C GLN A 308 9.14 -14.80 -0.57
N ARG A 309 9.29 -15.54 -1.67
CA ARG A 309 10.51 -16.30 -1.99
C ARG A 309 11.10 -15.86 -3.31
N TYR A 310 12.42 -15.84 -3.35
CA TYR A 310 13.21 -15.66 -4.55
C TYR A 310 13.65 -17.02 -5.08
N THR A 311 13.16 -17.42 -6.25
CA THR A 311 13.70 -18.59 -6.95
C THR A 311 14.86 -18.14 -7.83
N VAL A 312 16.06 -18.58 -7.47
CA VAL A 312 17.30 -18.29 -8.19
C VAL A 312 17.77 -19.50 -8.99
N SER A 313 18.27 -19.24 -10.20
CA SER A 313 18.94 -20.24 -11.05
C SER A 313 20.32 -19.74 -11.45
N TYR A 314 21.33 -20.57 -11.23
CA TYR A 314 22.71 -20.31 -11.62
C TYR A 314 23.20 -21.34 -12.64
N ILE A 315 23.99 -20.88 -13.60
CA ILE A 315 24.83 -21.74 -14.42
C ILE A 315 26.21 -21.80 -13.75
N LEU A 316 26.61 -22.99 -13.37
CA LEU A 316 27.84 -23.26 -12.63
C LEU A 316 28.78 -24.10 -13.49
N SER A 317 30.04 -23.70 -13.55
CA SER A 317 31.11 -24.58 -14.03
C SER A 317 31.76 -25.23 -12.81
N VAL A 318 31.58 -26.54 -12.66
CA VAL A 318 32.05 -27.30 -11.50
C VAL A 318 33.11 -28.30 -11.96
N LYS A 319 34.30 -28.22 -11.37
CA LYS A 319 35.35 -29.23 -11.54
C LYS A 319 35.21 -30.30 -10.45
N ARG A 320 35.07 -31.56 -10.86
CA ARG A 320 35.04 -32.74 -9.97
C ARG A 320 36.14 -33.69 -10.43
N GLY A 321 37.22 -33.80 -9.65
CA GLY A 321 38.45 -34.45 -10.09
C GLY A 321 39.02 -33.74 -11.32
N ASP A 322 39.29 -34.48 -12.40
CA ASP A 322 39.83 -33.91 -13.65
C ASP A 322 38.76 -33.47 -14.66
N LYS A 323 37.47 -33.70 -14.37
CA LYS A 323 36.38 -33.36 -15.29
C LYS A 323 35.68 -32.09 -14.86
N SER A 324 35.43 -31.19 -15.81
CA SER A 324 34.62 -29.99 -15.60
C SER A 324 33.27 -30.15 -16.29
N SER A 325 32.20 -29.75 -15.61
CA SER A 325 30.83 -29.85 -16.13
C SER A 325 30.07 -28.55 -15.87
N SER A 326 29.22 -28.17 -16.84
CA SER A 326 28.30 -27.04 -16.69
C SER A 326 26.94 -27.54 -16.21
N VAL A 327 26.48 -27.05 -15.07
CA VAL A 327 25.23 -27.48 -14.43
C VAL A 327 24.37 -26.27 -14.11
N ARG A 328 23.05 -26.44 -14.21
CA ARG A 328 22.08 -25.47 -13.72
C ARG A 328 21.69 -25.86 -12.29
N LEU A 329 21.87 -24.95 -11.35
CA LEU A 329 21.45 -25.11 -9.96
C LEU A 329 20.31 -24.13 -9.65
N THR A 330 19.20 -24.64 -9.13
CA THR A 330 18.03 -23.85 -8.74
C THR A 330 17.67 -24.09 -7.29
N PHE A 331 17.38 -23.01 -6.55
CA PHE A 331 16.96 -23.05 -5.14
C PHE A 331 16.17 -21.78 -4.79
N ASP A 332 15.43 -21.84 -3.68
CA ASP A 332 14.66 -20.72 -3.17
C ASP A 332 15.38 -20.04 -2.01
N VAL A 333 15.31 -18.71 -1.99
CA VAL A 333 15.89 -17.84 -0.97
C VAL A 333 14.79 -16.97 -0.36
N LYS A 334 14.87 -16.70 0.94
CA LYS A 334 13.95 -15.82 1.65
C LYS A 334 14.72 -14.85 2.56
N ALA A 335 14.22 -13.63 2.69
CA ALA A 335 14.77 -12.66 3.63
C ALA A 335 14.56 -13.14 5.08
N SER A 336 15.55 -12.91 5.93
CA SER A 336 15.50 -13.27 7.35
C SER A 336 16.40 -12.33 8.16
N ASP A 337 15.78 -11.42 8.92
CA ASP A 337 16.50 -10.43 9.74
C ASP A 337 17.31 -11.06 10.88
N SER A 338 16.92 -12.26 11.31
CA SER A 338 17.66 -13.03 12.32
C SER A 338 18.84 -13.81 11.74
N SER A 339 18.98 -13.88 10.41
CA SER A 339 20.07 -14.62 9.78
C SER A 339 21.33 -13.76 9.67
N LYS A 340 22.49 -14.42 9.68
CA LYS A 340 23.81 -13.78 9.60
C LYS A 340 24.00 -12.95 8.33
N TYR A 341 23.32 -13.32 7.24
CA TYR A 341 23.50 -12.72 5.92
C TYR A 341 22.25 -12.00 5.42
N GLY A 342 21.24 -11.80 6.27
CA GLY A 342 19.95 -11.17 5.92
C GLY A 342 19.04 -12.04 5.04
N PHE A 343 19.52 -13.17 4.54
CA PHE A 343 18.79 -14.14 3.73
C PHE A 343 19.09 -15.57 4.18
N VAL A 344 18.21 -16.50 3.83
CA VAL A 344 18.38 -17.94 4.04
C VAL A 344 17.87 -18.72 2.82
N VAL A 345 18.44 -19.90 2.60
CA VAL A 345 17.97 -20.89 1.63
C VAL A 345 16.80 -21.66 2.25
N GLU A 346 15.68 -21.72 1.52
CA GLU A 346 14.43 -22.35 1.95
C GLU A 346 14.25 -23.77 1.39
N THR A 347 14.86 -24.07 0.25
CA THR A 347 14.71 -25.37 -0.42
C THR A 347 16.05 -26.00 -0.77
N GLU A 348 16.09 -27.34 -0.77
CA GLU A 348 17.29 -28.07 -1.17
C GLU A 348 17.66 -27.74 -2.63
N PRO A 349 18.91 -27.35 -2.92
CA PRO A 349 19.32 -26.98 -4.27
C PRO A 349 19.24 -28.13 -5.27
N LYS A 350 18.50 -27.92 -6.35
CA LYS A 350 18.28 -28.89 -7.42
C LYS A 350 19.23 -28.64 -8.57
N GLU A 351 20.04 -29.65 -8.90
CA GLU A 351 20.99 -29.61 -10.01
C GLU A 351 20.41 -30.32 -11.23
N SER A 352 20.53 -29.70 -12.40
CA SER A 352 20.19 -30.28 -13.69
C SER A 352 21.31 -30.00 -14.70
N ASN A 353 21.39 -30.80 -15.77
CA ASN A 353 22.35 -30.54 -16.83
C ASN A 353 21.95 -29.25 -17.57
N TYR A 354 22.90 -28.33 -17.74
CA TYR A 354 22.67 -27.10 -18.49
C TYR A 354 22.64 -27.37 -20.01
N LEU A 355 23.53 -28.23 -20.49
CA LEU A 355 23.62 -28.59 -21.89
C LEU A 355 22.53 -29.62 -22.21
N LYS A 356 21.62 -29.26 -23.12
CA LYS A 356 20.68 -30.22 -23.70
C LYS A 356 21.45 -31.07 -24.71
N ASN A 357 21.49 -32.38 -24.48
CA ASN A 357 21.91 -33.34 -25.50
C ASN A 357 20.81 -33.55 -26.53
#